data_AF-A0A847M7A2-F1
#
_entry.id   AF-A0A847M7A2-F1
#
_cell.length_a   1.000
_cell.length_b   1.000
_cell.length_c   1.000
_cell.angle_alpha   90.00
_cell.angle_beta   90.00
_cell.angle_gamma   90.00
#
_symmetry.space_group_name_H-M   'P 1'
#
loop_
_entity.id
_entity.type
_entity.pdbx_description
1 polymer ?
#
loop_
_entity_poly.entity_id
_entity_poly.type
_entity_poly.pdbx_seq_one_letter_code
_entity_poly.pdbx_strand_id
1 'polypeptide(L)'
;MRVGRISAMLVPMALLCTALQAQELVFERLGVPTMETGHGLRFTTQHPDGYYIAWAPHEEPGVLGLFGVRLDNGEYFIIDMSMHGSSHLSPVPGRDGNIYAYVGSPHAHFVRVNPVTHEVTDLGIPAQQASYFMAGAMGPDGRFWIGSYPRATLVWIDTNTGEFGEVGRLPSDERQKYQFPTLQVSDDNIVYCPVGLHHQELYAYDPATDTATQILPEEMTSRVGSVTVWRADDGQVYGRSGEDRFRCNPTSIEAVADAPSSLQPVIAGSETISSIGKTGVITFTDIETGAERAFQTQYLGRPVMIYSVCTEWEGKIWGGNGFPAGVFSYDLSTGELVDHGRRSGGSIQVYDIIGTPRGLLLSSYMGAALDLWNPNAVEGEPDNVKIVRGQHQERAIEWVEGPDGNYYIGTVPIKGHVGGGLCRVTLQPDGPEATWWIDPIGAQSVHSCTAIPEINALLCATSCVGGSSSIPTEPEGHVFLWDCTTERVTAIDEPLPGAQTYSVAVRAETGVVYLLARGPAGLRYVAWDPLKRETLHVGELPGGRSPLPYLHKSPVGERGLIIGLIADAIFAIDPADHSVQVLGRHPSLATAQGYMVDSAGTLYYGSSGVLWRCNLGLE
;
A
#
# COMPACT_ATOMS: atom_id res chain seq x y z
N MET A 1 81.35 35.87 -22.23
CA MET A 1 80.28 35.50 -23.18
C MET A 1 79.57 34.27 -22.60
N ARG A 2 78.26 34.14 -22.84
CA ARG A 2 77.26 33.58 -21.93
C ARG A 2 77.36 32.07 -21.62
N VAL A 3 76.81 31.76 -20.45
CA VAL A 3 76.56 30.48 -19.77
C VAL A 3 75.36 29.72 -20.40
N GLY A 4 75.38 28.38 -20.29
CA GLY A 4 74.18 27.50 -20.26
C GLY A 4 74.05 26.56 -21.47
N ARG A 5 73.55 25.33 -21.39
CA ARG A 5 72.98 24.47 -20.32
C ARG A 5 72.99 23.05 -20.92
N ILE A 6 73.28 22.03 -20.12
CA ILE A 6 73.05 20.62 -20.46
C ILE A 6 71.57 20.33 -20.17
N SER A 7 70.77 20.06 -21.20
CA SER A 7 69.39 19.60 -21.04
C SER A 7 69.37 18.09 -20.90
N ALA A 8 68.97 17.61 -19.72
CA ALA A 8 68.54 16.24 -19.50
C ALA A 8 67.21 16.01 -20.24
N MET A 9 67.15 14.96 -21.07
CA MET A 9 65.90 14.44 -21.61
C MET A 9 65.11 13.78 -20.48
N LEU A 10 64.05 14.45 -20.02
CA LEU A 10 62.96 13.82 -19.28
C LEU A 10 62.11 13.03 -20.27
N VAL A 11 62.03 11.71 -20.08
CA VAL A 11 61.00 10.86 -20.67
C VAL A 11 59.68 11.20 -19.96
N PRO A 12 58.60 11.58 -20.67
CA PRO A 12 57.30 11.71 -20.03
C PRO A 12 56.77 10.31 -19.76
N MET A 13 56.74 9.93 -18.49
CA MET A 13 55.98 8.79 -17.99
C MET A 13 54.51 9.13 -18.20
N ALA A 14 53.93 8.65 -19.30
CA ALA A 14 52.49 8.73 -19.53
C ALA A 14 51.80 7.96 -18.41
N LEU A 15 51.09 8.67 -17.54
CA LEU A 15 50.05 8.06 -16.72
C LEU A 15 49.02 7.46 -17.70
N LEU A 16 49.04 6.13 -17.85
CA LEU A 16 47.85 5.43 -18.32
C LEU A 16 46.79 5.61 -17.23
N CYS A 17 45.93 6.61 -17.38
CA CYS A 17 44.59 6.55 -16.84
C CYS A 17 43.88 5.42 -17.61
N THR A 18 43.96 4.19 -17.10
CA THR A 18 42.96 3.18 -17.41
C THR A 18 41.65 3.70 -16.83
N ALA A 19 40.84 4.34 -17.67
CA ALA A 19 39.43 4.48 -17.36
C ALA A 19 38.89 3.05 -17.19
N LEU A 20 38.57 2.65 -15.96
CA LEU A 20 37.72 1.49 -15.75
C LEU A 20 36.43 1.77 -16.52
N GLN A 21 36.22 1.02 -17.58
CA GLN A 21 34.95 1.02 -18.28
C GLN A 21 33.95 0.44 -17.28
N ALA A 22 33.10 1.29 -16.70
CA ALA A 22 32.05 0.84 -15.80
C ALA A 22 31.25 -0.25 -16.53
N GLN A 23 31.18 -1.43 -15.93
CA GLN A 23 30.41 -2.52 -16.50
C GLN A 23 28.95 -2.06 -16.61
N GLU A 24 28.38 -2.15 -17.81
CA GLU A 24 27.00 -1.76 -18.04
C GLU A 24 26.10 -2.74 -17.27
N LEU A 25 25.31 -2.20 -16.32
CA LEU A 25 24.36 -2.99 -15.55
C LEU A 25 23.30 -3.58 -16.48
N VAL A 26 23.08 -4.89 -16.38
CA VAL A 26 22.06 -5.60 -17.16
C VAL A 26 20.83 -5.83 -16.28
N PHE A 27 19.72 -5.23 -16.70
CA PHE A 27 18.43 -5.38 -16.04
C PHE A 27 17.60 -6.46 -16.73
N GLU A 28 17.28 -7.52 -16.00
CA GLU A 28 16.54 -8.65 -16.52
C GLU A 28 15.13 -8.71 -15.94
N ARG A 29 14.15 -8.85 -16.82
CA ARG A 29 12.74 -9.03 -16.48
C ARG A 29 12.47 -10.51 -16.21
N LEU A 30 12.21 -10.88 -14.96
CA LEU A 30 11.99 -12.27 -14.55
C LEU A 30 10.55 -12.75 -14.78
N GLY A 31 9.56 -11.88 -14.63
CA GLY A 31 8.17 -12.21 -14.93
C GLY A 31 7.16 -11.65 -13.91
N VAL A 32 5.90 -12.08 -14.04
CA VAL A 32 4.80 -11.70 -13.15
C VAL A 32 4.54 -12.86 -12.19
N PRO A 33 4.81 -12.71 -10.87
CA PRO A 33 4.61 -13.80 -9.92
C PRO A 33 3.14 -14.14 -9.66
N THR A 34 2.26 -13.13 -9.72
CA THR A 34 0.89 -13.25 -9.22
C THR A 34 -0.10 -12.64 -10.22
N MET A 35 -1.12 -13.42 -10.59
CA MET A 35 -2.19 -13.03 -11.49
C MET A 35 -3.55 -13.23 -10.82
N GLU A 36 -4.39 -12.19 -10.80
CA GLU A 36 -5.78 -12.31 -10.34
C GLU A 36 -6.71 -12.54 -11.54
N THR A 37 -7.20 -13.76 -11.67
CA THR A 37 -8.01 -14.21 -12.82
C THR A 37 -9.52 -14.02 -12.64
N GLY A 38 -9.97 -13.78 -11.40
CA GLY A 38 -11.37 -13.43 -11.12
C GLY A 38 -11.63 -11.94 -11.33
N HIS A 39 -12.87 -11.56 -11.62
CA HIS A 39 -13.23 -10.14 -11.77
C HIS A 39 -14.69 -9.86 -11.41
N GLY A 40 -14.91 -8.89 -10.52
CA GLY A 40 -16.22 -8.54 -9.97
C GLY A 40 -17.00 -7.59 -10.88
N LEU A 41 -17.97 -8.13 -11.63
CA LEU A 41 -18.87 -7.35 -12.49
C LEU A 41 -19.84 -6.52 -11.63
N ARG A 42 -20.16 -5.28 -12.08
CA ARG A 42 -20.94 -4.30 -11.31
C ARG A 42 -22.32 -4.00 -11.88
N PHE A 43 -22.44 -3.89 -13.19
CA PHE A 43 -23.70 -3.63 -13.89
C PHE A 43 -23.58 -4.04 -15.35
N THR A 44 -24.68 -3.96 -16.11
CA THR A 44 -24.69 -4.19 -17.55
C THR A 44 -25.24 -2.99 -18.32
N THR A 45 -24.88 -2.90 -19.60
CA THR A 45 -25.58 -2.07 -20.59
C THR A 45 -26.00 -2.94 -21.76
N GLN A 46 -27.05 -2.53 -22.49
CA GLN A 46 -27.48 -3.19 -23.71
C GLN A 46 -26.93 -2.46 -24.93
N HIS A 47 -26.28 -3.19 -25.83
CA HIS A 47 -25.81 -2.67 -27.10
C HIS A 47 -26.98 -2.59 -28.12
N PRO A 48 -27.00 -1.63 -29.06
CA PRO A 48 -28.04 -1.52 -30.09
C PRO A 48 -28.25 -2.79 -30.94
N ASP A 49 -27.20 -3.61 -31.09
CA ASP A 49 -27.26 -4.91 -31.79
C ASP A 49 -27.91 -6.03 -30.96
N GLY A 50 -28.35 -5.74 -29.73
CA GLY A 50 -29.16 -6.64 -28.89
C GLY A 50 -28.40 -7.47 -27.85
N TYR A 51 -27.06 -7.46 -27.87
CA TYR A 51 -26.25 -8.12 -26.84
C TYR A 51 -26.01 -7.23 -25.61
N TYR A 52 -25.58 -7.84 -24.51
CA TYR A 52 -25.24 -7.14 -23.27
C TYR A 52 -23.72 -7.07 -23.07
N ILE A 53 -23.27 -5.97 -22.48
CA ILE A 53 -21.90 -5.80 -21.98
C ILE A 53 -21.99 -5.68 -20.46
N ALA A 54 -21.20 -6.48 -19.73
CA ALA A 54 -21.03 -6.33 -18.30
C ALA A 54 -19.78 -5.49 -17.99
N TRP A 55 -19.91 -4.59 -17.02
CA TRP A 55 -18.92 -3.57 -16.72
C TRP A 55 -18.37 -3.69 -15.30
N ALA A 56 -17.10 -3.34 -15.13
CA ALA A 56 -16.43 -3.29 -13.84
C ALA A 56 -15.31 -2.24 -13.83
N PRO A 57 -14.96 -1.66 -12.68
CA PRO A 57 -13.70 -0.94 -12.57
C PRO A 57 -12.51 -1.92 -12.72
N HIS A 58 -11.50 -1.50 -13.48
CA HIS A 58 -10.26 -2.23 -13.69
C HIS A 58 -9.10 -1.44 -13.10
N GLU A 59 -8.38 -2.08 -12.18
CA GLU A 59 -7.23 -1.49 -11.52
C GLU A 59 -6.09 -2.51 -11.58
N GLU A 60 -5.01 -2.22 -12.29
CA GLU A 60 -3.82 -3.04 -12.24
C GLU A 60 -2.58 -2.14 -12.19
N PRO A 61 -1.40 -2.68 -11.80
CA PRO A 61 -0.20 -1.88 -11.75
C PRO A 61 0.12 -1.20 -13.10
N GLY A 62 -0.11 0.11 -13.16
CA GLY A 62 0.13 0.94 -14.35
C GLY A 62 -1.08 1.15 -15.26
N VAL A 63 -2.24 0.53 -14.98
CA VAL A 63 -3.48 0.73 -15.75
C VAL A 63 -4.66 0.95 -14.81
N LEU A 64 -5.36 2.06 -15.00
CA LEU A 64 -6.66 2.36 -14.41
C LEU A 64 -7.68 2.47 -15.55
N GLY A 65 -8.80 1.76 -15.49
CA GLY A 65 -9.75 1.79 -16.60
C GLY A 65 -11.10 1.17 -16.30
N LEU A 66 -12.00 1.24 -17.28
CA LEU A 66 -13.32 0.61 -17.22
C LEU A 66 -13.27 -0.69 -18.04
N PHE A 67 -13.39 -1.82 -17.36
CA PHE A 67 -13.48 -3.15 -17.98
C PHE A 67 -14.88 -3.36 -18.54
N GLY A 68 -14.94 -3.88 -19.77
CA GLY A 68 -16.16 -4.38 -20.40
C GLY A 68 -15.96 -5.81 -20.89
N VAL A 69 -16.93 -6.68 -20.65
CA VAL A 69 -16.99 -8.03 -21.26
C VAL A 69 -18.33 -8.23 -21.95
N ARG A 70 -18.25 -8.66 -23.21
CA ARG A 70 -19.41 -9.04 -24.00
C ARG A 70 -19.96 -10.39 -23.54
N LEU A 71 -21.25 -10.42 -23.22
CA LEU A 71 -21.90 -11.61 -22.68
C LEU A 71 -22.34 -12.63 -23.75
N ASP A 72 -22.22 -12.29 -25.03
CA ASP A 72 -22.53 -13.16 -26.16
C ASP A 72 -21.32 -13.94 -26.69
N ASN A 73 -20.11 -13.36 -26.65
CA ASN A 73 -18.88 -13.97 -27.19
C ASN A 73 -17.68 -14.02 -26.22
N GLY A 74 -17.76 -13.39 -25.05
CA GLY A 74 -16.74 -13.45 -23.99
C GLY A 74 -15.52 -12.60 -24.27
N GLU A 75 -15.54 -11.83 -25.35
CA GLU A 75 -14.54 -10.83 -25.68
C GLU A 75 -14.57 -9.71 -24.64
N TYR A 76 -13.39 -9.33 -24.14
CA TYR A 76 -13.25 -8.27 -23.17
C TYR A 76 -12.38 -7.14 -23.73
N PHE A 77 -12.56 -5.96 -23.16
CA PHE A 77 -11.77 -4.78 -23.45
C PHE A 77 -11.65 -3.91 -22.20
N ILE A 78 -10.67 -3.01 -22.20
CA ILE A 78 -10.48 -2.02 -21.15
C ILE A 78 -10.47 -0.66 -21.81
N ILE A 79 -11.33 0.25 -21.33
CA ILE A 79 -11.27 1.66 -21.67
C ILE A 79 -10.25 2.28 -20.72
N ASP A 80 -9.07 2.60 -21.24
CA ASP A 80 -7.96 3.16 -20.46
C ASP A 80 -8.31 4.57 -19.97
N MET A 81 -8.19 4.76 -18.65
CA MET A 81 -8.42 6.02 -17.93
C MET A 81 -7.20 6.45 -17.13
N SER A 82 -6.02 5.90 -17.42
CA SER A 82 -4.78 6.15 -16.69
C SER A 82 -4.29 7.60 -16.83
N MET A 83 -4.83 8.37 -17.79
CA MET A 83 -4.56 9.82 -17.90
C MET A 83 -5.05 10.60 -16.67
N HIS A 84 -6.00 10.06 -15.90
CA HIS A 84 -6.47 10.64 -14.64
C HIS A 84 -5.61 10.23 -13.43
N GLY A 85 -4.48 9.56 -13.66
CA GLY A 85 -3.53 9.14 -12.64
C GLY A 85 -3.88 7.77 -12.05
N SER A 86 -3.65 7.60 -10.74
CA SER A 86 -3.72 6.29 -10.07
C SER A 86 -4.52 6.38 -8.77
N SER A 87 -5.59 5.62 -8.62
CA SER A 87 -6.40 5.52 -7.39
C SER A 87 -7.46 4.44 -7.62
N HIS A 88 -8.73 4.84 -7.63
CA HIS A 88 -9.88 4.00 -7.87
C HIS A 88 -10.70 4.52 -9.04
N LEU A 89 -11.61 3.67 -9.51
CA LEU A 89 -12.68 4.03 -10.45
C LEU A 89 -14.01 3.56 -9.87
N SER A 90 -14.98 4.48 -9.81
CA SER A 90 -16.32 4.20 -9.30
C SER A 90 -17.36 4.47 -10.41
N PRO A 91 -17.76 3.45 -11.19
CA PRO A 91 -18.65 3.62 -12.32
C PRO A 91 -20.10 3.32 -11.96
N VAL A 92 -21.03 4.00 -12.63
CA VAL A 92 -22.48 3.79 -12.49
C VAL A 92 -23.18 3.98 -13.84
N PRO A 93 -24.21 3.18 -14.18
CA PRO A 93 -25.05 3.48 -15.34
C PRO A 93 -25.85 4.75 -15.07
N GLY A 94 -25.77 5.71 -16.00
CA GLY A 94 -26.54 6.94 -15.99
C GLY A 94 -27.95 6.77 -16.55
N ARG A 95 -28.84 7.69 -16.19
CA ARG A 95 -30.24 7.67 -16.68
C ARG A 95 -30.38 8.04 -18.15
N ASP A 96 -29.40 8.74 -18.70
CA ASP A 96 -29.33 9.10 -20.12
C ASP A 96 -28.79 7.96 -21.02
N GLY A 97 -28.45 6.80 -20.44
CA GLY A 97 -27.89 5.65 -21.14
C GLY A 97 -26.36 5.66 -21.26
N ASN A 98 -25.67 6.69 -20.80
CA ASN A 98 -24.21 6.70 -20.67
C ASN A 98 -23.77 6.03 -19.37
N ILE A 99 -22.47 5.77 -19.24
CA ILE A 99 -21.85 5.40 -17.97
C ILE A 99 -21.16 6.64 -17.41
N TYR A 100 -21.38 6.93 -16.13
CA TYR A 100 -20.65 7.97 -15.43
C TYR A 100 -19.66 7.32 -14.46
N ALA A 101 -18.48 7.89 -14.32
CA ALA A 101 -17.51 7.41 -13.35
C ALA A 101 -16.80 8.56 -12.64
N TYR A 102 -16.41 8.32 -11.40
CA TYR A 102 -15.42 9.15 -10.71
C TYR A 102 -14.09 8.40 -10.70
N VAL A 103 -13.02 9.07 -11.11
CA VAL A 103 -11.77 8.39 -11.48
C VAL A 103 -10.53 9.21 -11.10
N GLY A 104 -9.49 8.51 -10.63
CA GLY A 104 -8.13 9.02 -10.64
C GLY A 104 -7.65 9.74 -9.39
N SER A 105 -6.35 10.10 -9.38
CA SER A 105 -5.65 10.91 -8.37
C SER A 105 -4.25 11.27 -8.88
N PRO A 106 -3.74 12.51 -8.63
CA PRO A 106 -4.35 13.58 -7.85
C PRO A 106 -5.49 14.29 -8.59
N HIS A 107 -6.44 14.86 -7.84
CA HIS A 107 -7.65 15.53 -8.33
C HIS A 107 -8.57 14.57 -9.09
N ALA A 108 -9.48 13.90 -8.39
CA ALA A 108 -10.38 12.96 -9.06
C ALA A 108 -11.38 13.69 -9.97
N HIS A 109 -11.65 13.08 -11.13
CA HIS A 109 -12.51 13.63 -12.18
C HIS A 109 -13.83 12.89 -12.25
N PHE A 110 -14.90 13.60 -12.61
CA PHE A 110 -16.06 12.96 -13.22
C PHE A 110 -15.83 12.81 -14.72
N VAL A 111 -16.13 11.62 -15.23
CA VAL A 111 -16.08 11.30 -16.65
C VAL A 111 -17.41 10.70 -17.10
N ARG A 112 -17.75 10.89 -18.37
CA ARG A 112 -18.87 10.25 -19.05
C ARG A 112 -18.35 9.34 -20.15
N VAL A 113 -18.84 8.12 -20.22
CA VAL A 113 -18.45 7.10 -21.20
C VAL A 113 -19.68 6.68 -21.99
N ASN A 114 -19.55 6.72 -23.31
CA ASN A 114 -20.55 6.14 -24.19
C ASN A 114 -20.35 4.61 -24.25
N PRO A 115 -21.31 3.78 -23.80
CA PRO A 115 -21.12 2.33 -23.72
C PRO A 115 -21.10 1.62 -25.09
N VAL A 116 -21.39 2.33 -26.19
CA VAL A 116 -21.40 1.81 -27.57
C VAL A 116 -20.13 2.20 -28.30
N THR A 117 -19.76 3.49 -28.27
CA THR A 117 -18.57 3.98 -28.99
C THR A 117 -17.30 3.90 -28.15
N HIS A 118 -17.42 3.68 -26.84
CA HIS A 118 -16.36 3.71 -25.84
C HIS A 118 -15.66 5.08 -25.71
N GLU A 119 -16.26 6.14 -26.26
CA GLU A 119 -15.76 7.51 -26.14
C GLU A 119 -15.85 7.98 -24.68
N VAL A 120 -14.74 8.54 -24.17
CA VAL A 120 -14.64 9.11 -22.83
C VAL A 120 -14.63 10.64 -22.94
N THR A 121 -15.56 11.29 -22.25
CA THR A 121 -15.61 12.74 -22.05
C THR A 121 -15.22 13.07 -20.61
N ASP A 122 -14.13 13.82 -20.42
CA ASP A 122 -13.79 14.41 -19.12
C ASP A 122 -14.73 15.58 -18.83
N LEU A 123 -15.48 15.51 -17.73
CA LEU A 123 -16.40 16.54 -17.30
C LEU A 123 -15.71 17.54 -16.36
N GLY A 124 -14.69 17.10 -15.63
CA GLY A 124 -13.85 17.93 -14.78
C GLY A 124 -13.80 17.48 -13.33
N ILE A 125 -13.17 18.33 -12.52
CA ILE A 125 -12.83 18.06 -11.11
C ILE A 125 -13.86 18.75 -10.21
N PRO A 126 -14.73 18.01 -9.49
CA PRO A 126 -15.71 18.62 -8.59
C PRO A 126 -15.06 19.25 -7.35
N ALA A 127 -13.96 18.65 -6.86
CA ALA A 127 -13.30 19.08 -5.63
C ALA A 127 -11.78 18.83 -5.73
N GLN A 128 -10.98 19.90 -5.82
CA GLN A 128 -9.53 19.77 -6.05
C GLN A 128 -8.79 19.00 -4.95
N GLN A 129 -9.25 19.07 -3.70
CA GLN A 129 -8.56 18.44 -2.56
C GLN A 129 -9.13 17.06 -2.20
N ALA A 130 -9.91 16.45 -3.10
CA ALA A 130 -10.65 15.22 -2.90
C ALA A 130 -10.27 14.20 -3.99
N SER A 131 -9.28 13.37 -3.71
CA SER A 131 -8.62 12.53 -4.73
C SER A 131 -8.84 11.02 -4.54
N TYR A 132 -8.90 10.53 -3.31
CA TYR A 132 -9.06 9.10 -3.04
C TYR A 132 -10.47 8.81 -2.53
N PHE A 133 -11.09 7.72 -2.98
CA PHE A 133 -12.50 7.40 -2.71
C PHE A 133 -12.74 5.90 -2.87
N MET A 134 -13.93 5.43 -2.49
CA MET A 134 -14.36 4.04 -2.65
C MET A 134 -15.44 3.96 -3.73
N ALA A 135 -16.53 3.23 -3.50
CA ALA A 135 -17.71 3.31 -4.35
C ALA A 135 -18.60 4.51 -3.98
N GLY A 136 -19.51 4.88 -4.90
CA GLY A 136 -20.59 5.84 -4.67
C GLY A 136 -21.97 5.17 -4.69
N ALA A 137 -23.03 5.97 -4.58
CA ALA A 137 -24.40 5.50 -4.74
C ALA A 137 -25.27 6.46 -5.56
N MET A 138 -26.19 5.90 -6.33
CA MET A 138 -27.16 6.64 -7.13
C MET A 138 -28.39 6.99 -6.28
N GLY A 139 -28.84 8.24 -6.34
CA GLY A 139 -30.09 8.70 -5.74
C GLY A 139 -31.30 8.53 -6.67
N PRO A 140 -32.52 8.52 -6.11
CA PRO A 140 -33.77 8.50 -6.89
C PRO A 140 -33.96 9.75 -7.77
N ASP A 141 -33.25 10.83 -7.51
CA ASP A 141 -33.20 12.03 -8.36
C ASP A 141 -32.30 11.89 -9.61
N GLY A 142 -31.50 10.81 -9.69
CA GLY A 142 -30.55 10.59 -10.78
C GLY A 142 -29.17 11.19 -10.52
N ARG A 143 -28.91 11.72 -9.32
CA ARG A 143 -27.58 12.14 -8.89
C ARG A 143 -26.77 10.98 -8.35
N PHE A 144 -25.55 10.85 -8.82
CA PHE A 144 -24.56 9.93 -8.30
C PHE A 144 -23.67 10.64 -7.28
N TRP A 145 -23.61 10.11 -6.06
CA TRP A 145 -22.93 10.71 -4.91
C TRP A 145 -21.67 9.92 -4.54
N ILE A 146 -20.59 10.63 -4.23
CA ILE A 146 -19.31 10.05 -3.80
C ILE A 146 -18.68 10.86 -2.66
N GLY A 147 -18.12 10.14 -1.69
CA GLY A 147 -17.23 10.69 -0.67
C GLY A 147 -15.76 10.45 -0.94
N SER A 148 -14.92 11.34 -0.42
CA SER A 148 -13.50 11.39 -0.77
C SER A 148 -12.56 11.65 0.40
N TYR A 149 -11.27 11.50 0.15
CA TYR A 149 -10.10 11.80 0.99
C TYR A 149 -9.17 12.76 0.24
N PRO A 150 -8.39 13.65 0.91
CA PRO A 150 -8.18 13.81 2.36
C PRO A 150 -9.13 14.67 3.20
N ARG A 151 -10.39 14.87 2.80
CA ARG A 151 -11.27 15.83 3.51
C ARG A 151 -12.63 15.31 3.94
N ALA A 152 -12.96 14.04 3.66
CA ALA A 152 -14.34 13.56 3.76
C ALA A 152 -15.32 14.49 3.01
N THR A 153 -14.90 14.96 1.83
CA THR A 153 -15.70 15.84 0.97
C THR A 153 -16.73 15.02 0.21
N LEU A 154 -17.98 15.48 0.21
CA LEU A 154 -19.07 14.92 -0.58
C LEU A 154 -19.19 15.67 -1.91
N VAL A 155 -19.21 14.91 -3.01
CA VAL A 155 -19.38 15.41 -4.39
C VAL A 155 -20.51 14.65 -5.09
N TRP A 156 -21.04 15.24 -6.15
CA TRP A 156 -22.14 14.64 -6.91
C TRP A 156 -22.10 14.99 -8.39
N ILE A 157 -22.74 14.16 -9.21
CA ILE A 157 -23.05 14.41 -10.62
C ILE A 157 -24.47 13.99 -10.96
N ASP A 158 -25.23 14.84 -11.66
CA ASP A 158 -26.54 14.52 -12.23
C ASP A 158 -26.35 13.74 -13.54
N THR A 159 -26.80 12.49 -13.56
CA THR A 159 -26.63 11.60 -14.73
C THR A 159 -27.67 11.78 -15.82
N ASN A 160 -28.61 12.73 -15.66
CA ASN A 160 -29.52 13.16 -16.71
C ASN A 160 -28.92 14.32 -17.53
N THR A 161 -28.12 15.19 -16.90
CA THR A 161 -27.61 16.44 -17.51
C THR A 161 -26.09 16.48 -17.67
N GLY A 162 -25.35 15.74 -16.84
CA GLY A 162 -23.90 15.82 -16.72
C GLY A 162 -23.39 16.96 -15.83
N GLU A 163 -24.28 17.72 -15.19
CA GLU A 163 -23.90 18.76 -14.22
C GLU A 163 -23.36 18.12 -12.94
N PHE A 164 -22.27 18.66 -12.38
CA PHE A 164 -21.66 18.15 -11.15
C PHE A 164 -21.30 19.28 -10.19
N GLY A 165 -21.08 18.93 -8.92
CA GLY A 165 -20.69 19.88 -7.90
C GLY A 165 -20.12 19.23 -6.64
N GLU A 166 -19.75 20.09 -5.69
CA GLU A 166 -19.34 19.71 -4.33
C GLU A 166 -20.32 20.27 -3.30
N VAL A 167 -20.58 19.48 -2.26
CA VAL A 167 -21.21 19.97 -1.01
C VAL A 167 -20.14 20.50 -0.06
N GLY A 168 -18.98 19.85 -0.05
CA GLY A 168 -17.84 20.21 0.80
C GLY A 168 -17.56 19.19 1.89
N ARG A 169 -16.76 19.61 2.88
CA ARG A 169 -16.33 18.78 4.00
C ARG A 169 -17.48 18.58 5.00
N LEU A 170 -17.76 17.33 5.32
CA LEU A 170 -18.79 16.97 6.31
C LEU A 170 -18.31 17.07 7.77
N PRO A 171 -17.20 16.42 8.18
CA PRO A 171 -16.76 16.44 9.57
C PRO A 171 -16.24 17.80 10.01
N SER A 172 -16.40 18.11 11.30
CA SER A 172 -15.73 19.25 11.94
C SER A 172 -14.33 18.87 12.45
N ASP A 173 -14.14 17.67 13.01
CA ASP A 173 -12.86 17.18 13.53
C ASP A 173 -11.84 16.96 12.41
N GLU A 174 -10.75 17.74 12.38
CA GLU A 174 -9.68 17.70 11.35
C GLU A 174 -9.00 16.34 11.17
N ARG A 175 -9.08 15.44 12.16
CA ARG A 175 -8.55 14.08 12.07
C ARG A 175 -9.42 13.19 11.18
N GLN A 176 -10.69 13.52 11.01
CA GLN A 176 -11.62 12.85 10.11
C GLN A 176 -11.38 13.29 8.67
N LYS A 177 -10.73 12.41 7.91
CA LYS A 177 -10.31 12.66 6.52
C LYS A 177 -10.96 11.73 5.50
N TYR A 178 -11.66 10.69 5.94
CA TYR A 178 -12.21 9.65 5.08
C TYR A 178 -13.72 9.61 5.19
N GLN A 179 -14.39 9.62 4.04
CA GLN A 179 -15.72 9.04 3.94
C GLN A 179 -15.55 7.58 3.50
N PHE A 180 -15.82 6.64 4.41
CA PHE A 180 -15.47 5.22 4.27
C PHE A 180 -16.43 4.35 5.09
N PRO A 181 -16.85 3.15 4.63
CA PRO A 181 -16.43 2.49 3.39
C PRO A 181 -17.18 2.97 2.15
N THR A 182 -18.49 3.16 2.19
CA THR A 182 -19.28 3.58 1.02
C THR A 182 -20.57 4.24 1.52
N LEU A 183 -20.92 5.40 0.95
CA LEU A 183 -22.18 6.09 1.25
C LEU A 183 -23.39 5.35 0.66
N GLN A 184 -24.60 5.68 1.10
CA GLN A 184 -25.84 5.14 0.56
C GLN A 184 -26.91 6.22 0.47
N VAL A 185 -27.83 6.10 -0.48
CA VAL A 185 -28.95 7.04 -0.65
C VAL A 185 -30.26 6.29 -0.44
N SER A 186 -31.16 6.81 0.38
CA SER A 186 -32.51 6.25 0.59
C SER A 186 -33.52 6.72 -0.46
N ASP A 187 -34.72 6.12 -0.47
CA ASP A 187 -35.79 6.46 -1.42
C ASP A 187 -36.39 7.87 -1.23
N ASP A 188 -36.27 8.43 -0.04
CA ASP A 188 -36.58 9.83 0.26
C ASP A 188 -35.42 10.78 -0.10
N ASN A 189 -34.42 10.29 -0.84
CA ASN A 189 -33.28 11.03 -1.37
C ASN A 189 -32.29 11.58 -0.33
N ILE A 190 -32.21 10.95 0.86
CA ILE A 190 -31.24 11.32 1.89
C ILE A 190 -29.94 10.56 1.68
N VAL A 191 -28.81 11.27 1.71
CA VAL A 191 -27.47 10.72 1.47
C VAL A 191 -26.79 10.45 2.82
N TYR A 192 -26.64 9.18 3.16
CA TYR A 192 -25.99 8.72 4.39
C TYR A 192 -24.51 8.45 4.15
N CYS A 193 -23.68 9.30 4.76
CA CYS A 193 -22.25 9.43 4.53
C CYS A 193 -21.47 8.93 5.76
N PRO A 194 -20.97 7.67 5.76
CA PRO A 194 -20.13 7.19 6.84
C PRO A 194 -18.77 7.88 6.78
N VAL A 195 -18.36 8.49 7.88
CA VAL A 195 -17.05 9.14 8.03
C VAL A 195 -16.28 8.40 9.11
N GLY A 196 -14.98 8.17 8.89
CA GLY A 196 -14.20 7.55 9.94
C GLY A 196 -12.75 7.18 9.65
N LEU A 197 -12.39 6.02 10.19
CA LEU A 197 -11.04 5.45 10.37
C LEU A 197 -10.24 6.02 11.55
N HIS A 198 -10.49 7.27 11.98
CA HIS A 198 -10.05 7.72 13.30
C HIS A 198 -11.08 7.29 14.35
N HIS A 199 -12.31 7.78 14.23
CA HIS A 199 -13.46 7.41 15.05
C HIS A 199 -14.72 7.35 14.18
N GLN A 200 -15.83 6.84 14.70
CA GLN A 200 -17.03 6.64 13.89
C GLN A 200 -17.89 7.91 13.79
N GLU A 201 -18.28 8.28 12.59
CA GLU A 201 -19.28 9.31 12.34
C GLU A 201 -20.22 8.85 11.21
N LEU A 202 -21.47 9.32 11.23
CA LEU A 202 -22.42 9.14 10.14
C LEU A 202 -23.17 10.44 9.93
N TYR A 203 -23.08 11.00 8.73
CA TYR A 203 -23.81 12.19 8.35
C TYR A 203 -25.00 11.82 7.47
N ALA A 204 -26.19 12.35 7.78
CA ALA A 204 -27.31 12.40 6.86
C ALA A 204 -27.29 13.76 6.16
N TYR A 205 -27.12 13.78 4.85
CA TYR A 205 -27.21 14.97 4.02
C TYR A 205 -28.53 14.97 3.24
N ASP A 206 -29.28 16.06 3.36
CA ASP A 206 -30.53 16.29 2.65
C ASP A 206 -30.31 17.25 1.48
N PRO A 207 -30.35 16.78 0.22
CA PRO A 207 -30.18 17.62 -0.96
C PRO A 207 -31.29 18.67 -1.15
N ALA A 208 -32.46 18.50 -0.53
CA ALA A 208 -33.57 19.45 -0.65
C ALA A 208 -33.37 20.68 0.24
N THR A 209 -32.70 20.51 1.37
CA THR A 209 -32.44 21.59 2.35
C THR A 209 -30.98 22.02 2.41
N ASP A 210 -30.09 21.35 1.68
CA ASP A 210 -28.64 21.55 1.69
C ASP A 210 -28.04 21.49 3.10
N THR A 211 -28.50 20.54 3.90
CA THR A 211 -28.12 20.40 5.30
C THR A 211 -27.52 19.03 5.58
N ALA A 212 -26.38 18.99 6.26
CA ALA A 212 -25.75 17.77 6.78
C ALA A 212 -25.87 17.69 8.31
N THR A 213 -26.35 16.56 8.82
CA THR A 213 -26.53 16.31 10.26
C THR A 213 -25.76 15.08 10.66
N GLN A 214 -24.94 15.16 11.72
CA GLN A 214 -24.36 13.99 12.35
C GLN A 214 -25.47 13.26 13.13
N ILE A 215 -25.67 11.96 12.86
CA ILE A 215 -26.83 11.19 13.40
C ILE A 215 -26.47 10.06 14.39
N LEU A 216 -25.19 9.80 14.67
CA LEU A 216 -24.80 8.79 15.68
C LEU A 216 -24.80 9.37 17.10
N PRO A 217 -25.19 8.58 18.11
CA PRO A 217 -25.04 8.98 19.50
C PRO A 217 -23.56 9.03 19.92
N GLU A 218 -23.26 9.79 20.98
CA GLU A 218 -21.91 9.99 21.53
C GLU A 218 -21.17 8.68 21.82
N GLU A 219 -21.90 7.68 22.34
CA GLU A 219 -21.34 6.35 22.61
C GLU A 219 -20.74 5.70 21.36
N MET A 220 -21.42 5.83 20.21
CA MET A 220 -20.92 5.28 18.94
C MET A 220 -19.79 6.15 18.37
N THR A 221 -19.88 7.48 18.47
CA THR A 221 -18.84 8.36 17.95
C THR A 221 -17.52 8.24 18.71
N SER A 222 -17.54 7.75 19.95
CA SER A 222 -16.33 7.45 20.72
C SER A 222 -15.55 6.22 20.20
N ARG A 223 -16.17 5.38 19.37
CA ARG A 223 -15.57 4.13 18.88
C ARG A 223 -14.60 4.42 17.73
N VAL A 224 -13.49 3.68 17.69
CA VAL A 224 -12.52 3.72 16.59
C VAL A 224 -13.11 3.08 15.32
N GLY A 225 -12.65 3.54 14.16
CA GLY A 225 -13.00 2.95 12.86
C GLY A 225 -14.11 3.71 12.14
N SER A 226 -14.99 3.00 11.44
CA SER A 226 -16.10 3.58 10.66
C SER A 226 -17.35 2.71 10.80
N VAL A 227 -18.53 3.32 10.69
CA VAL A 227 -19.77 2.55 10.50
C VAL A 227 -19.85 2.05 9.06
N THR A 228 -20.55 0.93 8.85
CA THR A 228 -20.95 0.49 7.51
C THR A 228 -22.42 0.79 7.32
N VAL A 229 -22.82 1.26 6.13
CA VAL A 229 -24.22 1.48 5.76
C VAL A 229 -24.54 0.75 4.46
N TRP A 230 -25.80 0.33 4.30
CA TRP A 230 -26.32 -0.32 3.10
C TRP A 230 -27.79 0.05 2.89
N ARG A 231 -28.20 0.25 1.63
CA ARG A 231 -29.62 0.41 1.26
C ARG A 231 -30.27 -0.96 1.08
N ALA A 232 -31.32 -1.25 1.83
CA ALA A 232 -32.10 -2.48 1.73
C ALA A 232 -33.15 -2.43 0.61
N ASP A 233 -33.78 -3.57 0.33
CA ASP A 233 -34.80 -3.72 -0.72
C ASP A 233 -36.08 -2.91 -0.45
N ASP A 234 -36.33 -2.52 0.80
CA ASP A 234 -37.43 -1.65 1.20
C ASP A 234 -37.16 -0.15 0.94
N GLY A 235 -36.01 0.19 0.36
CA GLY A 235 -35.61 1.55 0.03
C GLY A 235 -35.01 2.35 1.20
N GLN A 236 -34.94 1.76 2.39
CA GLN A 236 -34.35 2.40 3.58
C GLN A 236 -32.86 2.09 3.70
N VAL A 237 -32.14 2.95 4.43
CA VAL A 237 -30.72 2.75 4.71
C VAL A 237 -30.54 2.26 6.14
N TYR A 238 -29.83 1.14 6.25
CA TYR A 238 -29.44 0.52 7.50
C TYR A 238 -27.94 0.68 7.71
N GLY A 239 -27.51 0.59 8.96
CA GLY A 239 -26.12 0.66 9.31
C GLY A 239 -25.73 -0.25 10.46
N ARG A 240 -24.42 -0.40 10.62
CA ARG A 240 -23.80 -1.20 11.67
C ARG A 240 -22.58 -0.51 12.27
N SER A 241 -22.51 -0.50 13.60
CA SER A 241 -21.36 -0.11 14.41
C SER A 241 -20.95 -1.29 15.31
N GLY A 242 -19.88 -2.00 14.96
CA GLY A 242 -19.54 -3.25 15.66
C GLY A 242 -20.66 -4.28 15.49
N GLU A 243 -21.28 -4.67 16.60
CA GLU A 243 -22.45 -5.57 16.61
C GLU A 243 -23.79 -4.82 16.59
N ASP A 244 -23.79 -3.51 16.86
CA ASP A 244 -25.03 -2.72 16.89
C ASP A 244 -25.56 -2.46 15.49
N ARG A 245 -26.83 -2.78 15.28
CA ARG A 245 -27.55 -2.53 14.02
C ARG A 245 -28.58 -1.44 14.19
N PHE A 246 -28.73 -0.61 13.18
CA PHE A 246 -29.67 0.50 13.21
C PHE A 246 -30.25 0.82 11.83
N ARG A 247 -31.44 1.40 11.82
CA ARG A 247 -32.04 2.11 10.69
C ARG A 247 -31.65 3.59 10.76
N CYS A 248 -31.30 4.17 9.64
CA CYS A 248 -30.96 5.59 9.56
C CYS A 248 -32.22 6.44 9.33
N ASN A 249 -32.30 7.58 10.00
CA ASN A 249 -33.27 8.65 9.76
C ASN A 249 -32.50 9.97 9.51
N PRO A 250 -33.11 11.01 8.92
CA PRO A 250 -32.41 12.26 8.60
C PRO A 250 -31.77 12.97 9.79
N THR A 251 -32.25 12.72 11.01
CA THR A 251 -31.79 13.41 12.23
C THR A 251 -31.30 12.48 13.33
N SER A 252 -31.40 11.16 13.15
CA SER A 252 -31.05 10.17 14.18
C SER A 252 -30.91 8.76 13.60
N ILE A 253 -30.49 7.82 14.43
CA ILE A 253 -30.59 6.38 14.15
C ILE A 253 -31.62 5.73 15.07
N GLU A 254 -32.20 4.62 14.62
CA GLU A 254 -33.08 3.77 15.41
C GLU A 254 -32.51 2.36 15.50
N ALA A 255 -32.29 1.86 16.72
CA ALA A 255 -31.76 0.51 16.91
C ALA A 255 -32.74 -0.55 16.39
N VAL A 256 -32.22 -1.56 15.70
CA VAL A 256 -33.00 -2.69 15.17
C VAL A 256 -32.38 -4.01 15.59
N ALA A 257 -33.21 -5.00 15.87
CA ALA A 257 -32.74 -6.34 16.25
C ALA A 257 -32.12 -7.08 15.04
N ASP A 258 -32.72 -6.90 13.86
CA ASP A 258 -32.19 -7.38 12.61
C ASP A 258 -32.40 -6.32 11.52
N ALA A 259 -31.53 -6.34 10.52
CA ALA A 259 -31.53 -5.39 9.42
C ALA A 259 -31.61 -6.18 8.10
N PRO A 260 -32.57 -5.86 7.22
CA PRO A 260 -32.71 -6.55 5.94
C PRO A 260 -31.41 -6.51 5.14
N SER A 261 -31.08 -7.62 4.49
CA SER A 261 -29.95 -7.67 3.55
C SER A 261 -30.29 -6.89 2.27
N SER A 262 -29.25 -6.49 1.55
CA SER A 262 -29.36 -5.97 0.19
C SER A 262 -28.57 -6.90 -0.73
N LEU A 263 -29.23 -7.41 -1.76
CA LEU A 263 -28.58 -8.12 -2.86
C LEU A 263 -29.02 -7.44 -4.15
N GLN A 264 -28.13 -6.66 -4.75
CA GLN A 264 -28.34 -6.14 -6.10
C GLN A 264 -27.62 -7.06 -7.09
N PRO A 265 -28.33 -8.04 -7.69
CA PRO A 265 -27.73 -8.88 -8.71
C PRO A 265 -27.39 -8.03 -9.94
N VAL A 266 -26.34 -8.42 -10.64
CA VAL A 266 -26.07 -7.89 -11.97
C VAL A 266 -27.00 -8.60 -12.94
N ILE A 267 -27.83 -7.85 -13.67
CA ILE A 267 -28.88 -8.40 -14.54
C ILE A 267 -28.51 -8.19 -16.00
N ALA A 268 -28.75 -9.19 -16.85
CA ALA A 268 -28.67 -9.12 -18.31
C ALA A 268 -29.97 -9.71 -18.89
N GLY A 269 -30.90 -8.86 -19.34
CA GLY A 269 -32.20 -9.32 -19.83
C GLY A 269 -33.03 -10.00 -18.73
N SER A 270 -33.37 -11.27 -18.92
CA SER A 270 -34.11 -12.10 -17.95
C SER A 270 -33.21 -12.93 -17.04
N GLU A 271 -31.88 -12.72 -17.08
CA GLU A 271 -30.91 -13.50 -16.32
C GLU A 271 -30.17 -12.61 -15.31
N THR A 272 -29.79 -13.18 -14.17
CA THR A 272 -28.72 -12.63 -13.32
C THR A 272 -27.39 -13.24 -13.74
N ILE A 273 -26.29 -12.50 -13.56
CA ILE A 273 -24.94 -12.97 -13.89
C ILE A 273 -24.03 -12.93 -12.66
N SER A 274 -23.15 -13.92 -12.55
CA SER A 274 -22.09 -13.95 -11.55
C SER A 274 -20.93 -13.01 -11.91
N SER A 275 -19.99 -12.83 -10.98
CA SER A 275 -18.64 -12.37 -11.32
C SER A 275 -17.92 -13.36 -12.25
N ILE A 276 -16.84 -12.91 -12.90
CA ILE A 276 -15.91 -13.82 -13.59
C ILE A 276 -15.17 -14.63 -12.50
N GLY A 277 -15.34 -15.95 -12.52
CA GLY A 277 -14.65 -16.88 -11.62
C GLY A 277 -13.16 -17.01 -11.95
N LYS A 278 -12.39 -17.68 -11.07
CA LYS A 278 -10.93 -17.85 -11.24
C LYS A 278 -10.52 -18.61 -12.51
N THR A 279 -11.43 -19.36 -13.11
CA THR A 279 -11.23 -20.07 -14.38
C THR A 279 -11.68 -19.25 -15.60
N GLY A 280 -12.10 -18.00 -15.40
CA GLY A 280 -12.62 -17.13 -16.45
C GLY A 280 -14.09 -17.38 -16.81
N VAL A 281 -14.84 -18.14 -16.01
CA VAL A 281 -16.24 -18.51 -16.29
C VAL A 281 -17.22 -17.56 -15.61
N ILE A 282 -18.28 -17.16 -16.32
CA ILE A 282 -19.48 -16.49 -15.80
C ILE A 282 -20.63 -17.50 -15.77
N THR A 283 -21.40 -17.52 -14.68
CA THR A 283 -22.68 -18.24 -14.57
C THR A 283 -23.83 -17.27 -14.78
N PHE A 284 -24.79 -17.66 -15.61
CA PHE A 284 -26.07 -16.99 -15.81
C PHE A 284 -27.16 -17.82 -15.13
N THR A 285 -28.07 -17.16 -14.43
CA THR A 285 -29.22 -17.79 -13.79
C THR A 285 -30.48 -17.07 -14.24
N ASP A 286 -31.38 -17.78 -14.92
CA ASP A 286 -32.68 -17.26 -15.33
C ASP A 286 -33.52 -16.88 -14.11
N ILE A 287 -34.07 -15.66 -14.11
CA ILE A 287 -34.73 -15.07 -12.95
C ILE A 287 -36.05 -15.78 -12.64
N GLU A 288 -36.77 -16.27 -13.65
CA GLU A 288 -38.09 -16.89 -13.46
C GLU A 288 -37.97 -18.39 -13.10
N THR A 289 -37.09 -19.11 -13.77
CA THR A 289 -36.98 -20.57 -13.71
C THR A 289 -35.85 -21.07 -12.81
N GLY A 290 -34.86 -20.23 -12.52
CA GLY A 290 -33.64 -20.61 -11.80
C GLY A 290 -32.69 -21.51 -12.62
N ALA A 291 -32.94 -21.70 -13.92
CA ALA A 291 -32.07 -22.48 -14.78
C ALA A 291 -30.71 -21.80 -14.95
N GLU A 292 -29.63 -22.57 -14.86
CA GLU A 292 -28.26 -22.06 -14.96
C GLU A 292 -27.59 -22.44 -16.29
N ARG A 293 -26.76 -21.54 -16.80
CA ARG A 293 -25.79 -21.82 -17.86
C ARG A 293 -24.44 -21.15 -17.58
N ALA A 294 -23.36 -21.79 -18.01
CA ALA A 294 -22.01 -21.28 -17.85
C ALA A 294 -21.44 -20.74 -19.17
N PHE A 295 -20.55 -19.77 -19.08
CA PHE A 295 -19.96 -19.09 -20.23
C PHE A 295 -18.49 -18.75 -19.98
N GLN A 296 -17.60 -19.17 -20.89
CA GLN A 296 -16.17 -18.90 -20.79
C GLN A 296 -15.83 -17.55 -21.42
N THR A 297 -15.19 -16.68 -20.64
CA THR A 297 -14.63 -15.42 -21.12
C THR A 297 -13.22 -15.59 -21.66
N GLN A 298 -12.74 -14.60 -22.41
CA GLN A 298 -11.36 -14.50 -22.89
C GLN A 298 -10.43 -13.78 -21.88
N TYR A 299 -10.94 -13.33 -20.73
CA TYR A 299 -10.16 -12.63 -19.73
C TYR A 299 -9.12 -13.54 -19.09
N LEU A 300 -7.85 -13.12 -19.13
CA LEU A 300 -6.70 -13.91 -18.65
C LEU A 300 -6.25 -13.55 -17.23
N GLY A 301 -6.91 -12.57 -16.61
CA GLY A 301 -6.50 -12.00 -15.33
C GLY A 301 -5.64 -10.75 -15.45
N ARG A 302 -5.43 -10.12 -14.30
CA ARG A 302 -4.59 -8.92 -14.14
C ARG A 302 -3.37 -9.21 -13.28
N PRO A 303 -2.21 -8.59 -13.54
CA PRO A 303 -1.07 -8.68 -12.64
C PRO A 303 -1.40 -8.04 -11.29
N VAL A 304 -0.92 -8.65 -10.21
CA VAL A 304 -1.02 -8.07 -8.86
C VAL A 304 0.26 -7.30 -8.55
N MET A 305 0.13 -6.15 -7.88
CA MET A 305 1.28 -5.33 -7.49
C MET A 305 2.23 -6.13 -6.59
N ILE A 306 3.54 -6.04 -6.85
CA ILE A 306 4.58 -6.43 -5.90
C ILE A 306 4.80 -5.26 -4.95
N TYR A 307 4.61 -5.49 -3.65
CA TYR A 307 4.80 -4.47 -2.62
C TYR A 307 6.15 -4.58 -1.92
N SER A 308 6.67 -5.80 -1.79
CA SER A 308 7.91 -6.10 -1.09
C SER A 308 8.66 -7.26 -1.75
N VAL A 309 9.98 -7.20 -1.72
CA VAL A 309 10.91 -8.29 -2.07
C VAL A 309 11.94 -8.30 -0.95
N CYS A 310 11.96 -9.37 -0.15
CA CYS A 310 12.35 -9.22 1.25
C CYS A 310 13.60 -10.00 1.65
N THR A 311 13.66 -11.27 1.24
CA THR A 311 14.69 -12.19 1.71
C THR A 311 14.94 -13.31 0.72
N GLU A 312 16.17 -13.78 0.71
CA GLU A 312 16.50 -15.12 0.26
C GLU A 312 16.27 -16.09 1.43
N TRP A 313 15.59 -17.21 1.18
CA TRP A 313 15.44 -18.29 2.15
C TRP A 313 15.27 -19.62 1.40
N GLU A 314 16.12 -20.58 1.72
CA GLU A 314 16.20 -21.91 1.08
C GLU A 314 16.28 -21.87 -0.45
N GLY A 315 17.18 -21.02 -1.00
CA GLY A 315 17.43 -20.94 -2.45
C GLY A 315 16.32 -20.23 -3.24
N LYS A 316 15.38 -19.56 -2.55
CA LYS A 316 14.31 -18.79 -3.17
C LYS A 316 14.31 -17.35 -2.68
N ILE A 317 13.97 -16.43 -3.56
CA ILE A 317 13.62 -15.06 -3.20
C ILE A 317 12.14 -15.03 -2.82
N TRP A 318 11.83 -14.46 -1.67
CA TRP A 318 10.47 -14.32 -1.16
C TRP A 318 10.03 -12.87 -1.18
N GLY A 319 8.78 -12.64 -1.58
CA GLY A 319 8.19 -11.32 -1.65
C GLY A 319 6.69 -11.32 -1.41
N GLY A 320 6.17 -10.12 -1.25
CA GLY A 320 4.79 -9.84 -0.88
C GLY A 320 4.06 -8.99 -1.90
N ASN A 321 2.77 -9.26 -2.09
CA ASN A 321 1.91 -8.47 -2.94
C ASN A 321 1.22 -7.33 -2.19
N GLY A 322 0.72 -6.36 -2.96
CA GLY A 322 -0.23 -5.35 -2.48
C GLY A 322 -1.53 -5.39 -3.26
N PHE A 323 -2.64 -5.33 -2.53
CA PHE A 323 -4.02 -5.36 -3.01
C PHE A 323 -4.32 -6.56 -3.93
N PRO A 324 -4.35 -7.82 -3.41
CA PRO A 324 -4.36 -8.24 -2.00
C PRO A 324 -2.99 -8.65 -1.41
N ALA A 325 -2.95 -8.91 -0.10
CA ALA A 325 -1.76 -9.38 0.65
C ALA A 325 -1.39 -10.85 0.36
N GLY A 326 -0.99 -11.14 -0.88
CA GLY A 326 -0.42 -12.42 -1.31
C GLY A 326 1.08 -12.55 -1.01
N VAL A 327 1.59 -13.77 -1.09
CA VAL A 327 3.02 -14.10 -0.99
C VAL A 327 3.44 -14.83 -2.28
N PHE A 328 4.62 -14.51 -2.80
CA PHE A 328 5.20 -15.20 -3.94
C PHE A 328 6.65 -15.62 -3.66
N SER A 329 7.15 -16.57 -4.45
CA SER A 329 8.56 -16.95 -4.46
C SER A 329 9.14 -17.01 -5.87
N TYR A 330 10.44 -16.77 -6.01
CA TYR A 330 11.24 -17.01 -7.20
C TYR A 330 12.37 -17.99 -6.87
N ASP A 331 12.43 -19.12 -7.57
CA ASP A 331 13.49 -20.13 -7.40
C ASP A 331 14.76 -19.74 -8.14
N LEU A 332 15.88 -19.62 -7.42
CA LEU A 332 17.15 -19.17 -7.99
C LEU A 332 17.78 -20.20 -8.94
N SER A 333 17.42 -21.47 -8.81
CA SER A 333 17.98 -22.56 -9.61
C SER A 333 17.18 -22.84 -10.88
N THR A 334 15.85 -22.79 -10.80
CA THR A 334 14.95 -23.12 -11.93
C THR A 334 14.42 -21.88 -12.65
N GLY A 335 14.42 -20.72 -12.00
CA GLY A 335 13.78 -19.51 -12.48
C GLY A 335 12.25 -19.52 -12.34
N GLU A 336 11.68 -20.46 -11.59
CA GLU A 336 10.24 -20.61 -11.42
C GLU A 336 9.66 -19.53 -10.49
N LEU A 337 8.56 -18.90 -10.92
CA LEU A 337 7.75 -18.00 -10.11
C LEU A 337 6.49 -18.72 -9.63
N VAL A 338 6.22 -18.64 -8.33
CA VAL A 338 5.07 -19.30 -7.69
C VAL A 338 4.26 -18.30 -6.86
N ASP A 339 2.96 -18.24 -7.11
CA ASP A 339 1.97 -17.57 -6.25
C ASP A 339 1.52 -18.52 -5.14
N HIS A 340 1.80 -18.17 -3.89
CA HIS A 340 1.39 -18.95 -2.72
C HIS A 340 0.05 -18.50 -2.14
N GLY A 341 -0.56 -17.48 -2.73
CA GLY A 341 -1.76 -16.83 -2.24
C GLY A 341 -1.54 -16.12 -0.89
N ARG A 342 -2.63 -15.88 -0.17
CA ARG A 342 -2.59 -15.18 1.11
C ARG A 342 -2.10 -16.12 2.23
N ARG A 343 -0.98 -15.75 2.85
CA ARG A 343 -0.38 -16.46 3.99
C ARG A 343 -0.30 -15.66 5.27
N SER A 344 -0.89 -14.46 5.30
CA SER A 344 -0.94 -13.63 6.50
C SER A 344 -2.36 -13.23 6.90
N GLY A 345 -2.51 -12.84 8.16
CA GLY A 345 -3.75 -12.29 8.70
C GLY A 345 -4.14 -10.91 8.14
N GLY A 346 -3.21 -10.19 7.51
CA GLY A 346 -3.49 -8.92 6.81
C GLY A 346 -4.17 -9.15 5.46
N SER A 347 -4.96 -8.19 4.98
CA SER A 347 -5.75 -8.31 3.75
C SER A 347 -5.23 -7.49 2.58
N ILE A 348 -4.36 -6.51 2.81
CA ILE A 348 -4.03 -5.48 1.83
C ILE A 348 -2.60 -5.61 1.32
N GLN A 349 -1.57 -5.52 2.17
CA GLN A 349 -0.17 -5.53 1.72
C GLN A 349 0.68 -6.40 2.65
N VAL A 350 1.63 -7.15 2.11
CA VAL A 350 2.69 -7.79 2.89
C VAL A 350 3.90 -6.84 2.93
N TYR A 351 4.24 -6.32 4.10
CA TYR A 351 5.31 -5.34 4.27
C TYR A 351 6.67 -5.98 4.19
N ASP A 352 6.89 -7.05 4.95
CA ASP A 352 8.17 -7.72 5.01
C ASP A 352 8.07 -9.21 5.32
N ILE A 353 9.11 -9.94 4.93
CA ILE A 353 9.29 -11.38 5.14
C ILE A 353 10.73 -11.64 5.57
N ILE A 354 10.94 -12.29 6.71
CA ILE A 354 12.26 -12.75 7.14
C ILE A 354 12.30 -14.27 7.28
N GLY A 355 13.39 -14.86 6.80
CA GLY A 355 13.65 -16.29 6.94
C GLY A 355 14.11 -16.65 8.34
N THR A 356 13.63 -17.78 8.85
CA THR A 356 13.98 -18.31 10.18
C THR A 356 14.25 -19.81 10.07
N PRO A 357 14.83 -20.45 11.12
CA PRO A 357 14.98 -21.90 11.15
C PRO A 357 13.66 -22.68 11.12
N ARG A 358 12.50 -22.04 11.35
CA ARG A 358 11.17 -22.68 11.40
C ARG A 358 10.28 -22.33 10.21
N GLY A 359 10.74 -21.50 9.28
CA GLY A 359 9.93 -20.95 8.19
C GLY A 359 10.07 -19.43 8.07
N LEU A 360 9.06 -18.78 7.52
CA LEU A 360 9.04 -17.37 7.20
C LEU A 360 8.17 -16.59 8.20
N LEU A 361 8.72 -15.54 8.80
CA LEU A 361 7.92 -14.56 9.54
C LEU A 361 7.42 -13.49 8.57
N LEU A 362 6.11 -13.28 8.55
CA LEU A 362 5.39 -12.39 7.66
C LEU A 362 4.85 -11.19 8.45
N SER A 363 4.95 -9.99 7.89
CA SER A 363 4.26 -8.79 8.40
C SER A 363 3.30 -8.23 7.34
N SER A 364 2.09 -7.81 7.74
CA SER A 364 1.10 -7.34 6.78
C SER A 364 0.07 -6.34 7.31
N TYR A 365 -0.45 -5.54 6.37
CA TYR A 365 -1.58 -4.62 6.52
C TYR A 365 -2.90 -5.36 6.27
N MET A 366 -3.98 -5.23 7.05
CA MET A 366 -4.25 -4.31 8.15
C MET A 366 -4.09 -4.92 9.54
N GLY A 367 -3.79 -4.06 10.51
CA GLY A 367 -3.78 -4.38 11.93
C GLY A 367 -2.46 -4.98 12.40
N ALA A 368 -1.34 -4.63 11.76
CA ALA A 368 -0.01 -5.15 12.06
C ALA A 368 -0.03 -6.68 12.23
N ALA A 369 -0.60 -7.37 11.24
CA ALA A 369 -0.77 -8.81 11.29
C ALA A 369 0.60 -9.49 11.12
N LEU A 370 0.95 -10.35 12.07
CA LEU A 370 2.18 -11.11 12.12
C LEU A 370 1.84 -12.60 12.06
N ASP A 371 2.57 -13.35 11.24
CA ASP A 371 2.33 -14.77 11.03
C ASP A 371 3.67 -15.51 10.83
N LEU A 372 3.80 -16.73 11.38
CA LEU A 372 4.88 -17.65 11.05
C LEU A 372 4.34 -18.69 10.07
N TRP A 373 4.85 -18.70 8.85
CA TRP A 373 4.45 -19.64 7.81
C TRP A 373 5.63 -20.50 7.35
N ASN A 374 5.50 -21.82 7.43
CA ASN A 374 6.46 -22.79 6.93
C ASN A 374 5.95 -23.41 5.62
N PRO A 375 6.49 -23.01 4.45
CA PRO A 375 6.10 -23.58 3.16
C PRO A 375 6.49 -25.06 2.99
N ASN A 376 7.35 -25.58 3.86
CA ASN A 376 7.84 -26.96 3.83
C ASN A 376 7.27 -27.82 4.98
N ALA A 377 6.21 -27.35 5.65
CA ALA A 377 5.57 -28.12 6.71
C ALA A 377 5.15 -29.50 6.20
N VAL A 378 5.40 -30.54 7.01
CA VAL A 378 4.96 -31.89 6.67
C VAL A 378 3.46 -32.03 6.88
N GLU A 379 2.85 -33.00 6.21
CA GLU A 379 1.42 -33.26 6.32
C GLU A 379 0.99 -33.45 7.79
N GLY A 380 0.01 -32.66 8.23
CA GLY A 380 -0.52 -32.69 9.59
C GLY A 380 0.10 -31.69 10.57
N GLU A 381 1.21 -31.04 10.22
CA GLU A 381 1.74 -29.91 10.99
C GLU A 381 1.03 -28.60 10.63
N PRO A 382 0.81 -27.68 11.59
CA PRO A 382 0.39 -26.32 11.27
C PRO A 382 1.46 -25.65 10.40
N ASP A 383 1.13 -25.37 9.14
CA ASP A 383 2.02 -24.66 8.23
C ASP A 383 1.98 -23.15 8.48
N ASN A 384 0.91 -22.62 9.09
CA ASN A 384 0.74 -21.20 9.34
C ASN A 384 0.19 -20.90 10.75
N VAL A 385 0.95 -20.12 11.52
CA VAL A 385 0.61 -19.75 12.90
C VAL A 385 0.47 -18.24 13.02
N LYS A 386 -0.73 -17.79 13.38
CA LYS A 386 -1.02 -16.39 13.66
C LYS A 386 -0.36 -15.96 14.97
N ILE A 387 0.30 -14.82 14.95
CA ILE A 387 0.95 -14.24 16.12
C ILE A 387 0.06 -13.13 16.71
N VAL A 388 0.07 -12.99 18.03
CA VAL A 388 -0.73 -11.99 18.75
C VAL A 388 -0.37 -10.57 18.29
N ARG A 389 -1.40 -9.76 18.02
CA ARG A 389 -1.25 -8.38 17.51
C ARG A 389 -1.20 -7.36 18.65
N GLY A 390 -0.43 -6.30 18.45
CA GLY A 390 -0.41 -5.13 19.32
C GLY A 390 -1.70 -4.32 19.21
N GLN A 391 -2.14 -3.72 20.32
CA GLN A 391 -3.31 -2.85 20.32
C GLN A 391 -3.04 -1.56 19.53
N HIS A 392 -4.05 -1.13 18.76
CA HIS A 392 -4.00 0.08 17.94
C HIS A 392 -2.81 0.18 16.97
N GLN A 393 -2.18 -0.95 16.62
CA GLN A 393 -1.13 -1.00 15.61
C GLN A 393 -1.70 -1.40 14.24
N GLU A 394 -1.16 -0.82 13.16
CA GLU A 394 -1.71 -1.00 11.81
C GLU A 394 -0.70 -1.48 10.78
N ARG A 395 0.53 -0.97 10.81
CA ARG A 395 1.58 -1.32 9.85
C ARG A 395 2.81 -1.79 10.61
N ALA A 396 3.23 -3.03 10.37
CA ALA A 396 4.49 -3.57 10.85
C ALA A 396 5.44 -3.58 9.65
N ILE A 397 6.51 -2.78 9.70
CA ILE A 397 7.19 -2.32 8.48
C ILE A 397 8.32 -3.23 8.04
N GLU A 398 9.24 -3.57 8.95
CA GLU A 398 10.48 -4.29 8.61
C GLU A 398 10.91 -5.17 9.78
N TRP A 399 11.24 -6.43 9.51
CA TRP A 399 11.77 -7.37 10.48
C TRP A 399 13.28 -7.19 10.65
N VAL A 400 13.75 -7.38 11.88
CA VAL A 400 15.19 -7.49 12.18
C VAL A 400 15.43 -8.65 13.14
N GLU A 401 16.54 -9.36 12.95
CA GLU A 401 17.06 -10.27 13.97
C GLU A 401 17.90 -9.46 14.97
N GLY A 402 17.55 -9.55 16.25
CA GLY A 402 18.26 -8.89 17.34
C GLY A 402 19.55 -9.63 17.72
N PRO A 403 20.45 -8.95 18.44
CA PRO A 403 21.72 -9.56 18.89
C PRO A 403 21.54 -10.70 19.90
N ASP A 404 20.33 -10.86 20.45
CA ASP A 404 19.93 -11.94 21.35
C ASP A 404 19.31 -13.15 20.61
N GLY A 405 19.26 -13.13 19.28
CA GLY A 405 18.69 -14.18 18.42
C GLY A 405 17.17 -14.18 18.32
N ASN A 406 16.50 -13.15 18.86
CA ASN A 406 15.06 -12.97 18.70
C ASN A 406 14.74 -12.08 17.50
N TYR A 407 13.48 -12.10 17.05
CA TYR A 407 13.03 -11.29 15.92
C TYR A 407 12.26 -10.07 16.40
N TYR A 408 12.49 -8.90 15.82
CA TYR A 408 11.85 -7.66 16.23
C TYR A 408 11.22 -6.94 15.05
N ILE A 409 10.14 -6.21 15.32
CA ILE A 409 9.48 -5.37 14.32
C ILE A 409 8.88 -4.12 14.96
N GLY A 410 9.13 -2.97 14.33
CA GLY A 410 8.50 -1.70 14.65
C GLY A 410 7.15 -1.54 13.96
N THR A 411 6.25 -0.75 14.57
CA THR A 411 4.94 -0.47 14.01
C THR A 411 4.54 1.01 13.97
N VAL A 412 3.73 1.32 12.96
CA VAL A 412 2.95 2.56 12.83
C VAL A 412 1.51 2.27 13.30
N PRO A 413 0.90 3.17 14.10
CA PRO A 413 -0.43 2.96 14.66
C PRO A 413 -1.53 3.14 13.60
N ILE A 414 -2.76 2.85 14.02
CA ILE A 414 -3.98 3.08 13.25
C ILE A 414 -4.14 4.53 12.80
N LYS A 415 -4.96 4.72 11.76
CA LYS A 415 -5.23 6.02 11.14
C LYS A 415 -5.66 7.06 12.18
N GLY A 416 -5.17 8.29 12.00
CA GLY A 416 -5.48 9.41 12.87
C GLY A 416 -4.77 9.41 14.23
N HIS A 417 -4.02 8.35 14.57
CA HIS A 417 -3.32 8.24 15.85
C HIS A 417 -1.80 8.41 15.67
N VAL A 418 -1.16 8.97 16.69
CA VAL A 418 0.31 9.01 16.86
C VAL A 418 0.74 7.93 17.85
N GLY A 419 2.04 7.70 18.00
CA GLY A 419 2.59 6.57 18.75
C GLY A 419 3.11 5.47 17.83
N GLY A 420 3.27 4.26 18.36
CA GLY A 420 3.84 3.11 17.65
C GLY A 420 4.16 1.98 18.61
N GLY A 421 4.64 0.86 18.08
CA GLY A 421 4.97 -0.30 18.90
C GLY A 421 6.32 -0.89 18.52
N LEU A 422 6.95 -1.54 19.49
CA LEU A 422 8.02 -2.51 19.24
C LEU A 422 7.49 -3.89 19.66
N CYS A 423 7.59 -4.86 18.75
CA CYS A 423 7.24 -6.24 19.03
C CYS A 423 8.50 -7.10 18.96
N ARG A 424 8.70 -7.98 19.95
CA ARG A 424 9.64 -9.10 19.86
C ARG A 424 8.86 -10.39 19.63
N VAL A 425 9.34 -11.22 18.70
CA VAL A 425 8.90 -12.59 18.48
C VAL A 425 10.05 -13.55 18.85
N THR A 426 9.75 -14.50 19.72
CA THR A 426 10.64 -15.62 20.05
C THR A 426 10.09 -16.89 19.41
N LEU A 427 10.95 -17.76 18.89
CA LEU A 427 10.54 -19.02 18.26
C LEU A 427 10.63 -20.19 19.25
N GLN A 428 9.66 -20.28 20.16
CA GLN A 428 9.61 -21.36 21.16
C GLN A 428 9.23 -22.71 20.53
N PRO A 429 9.61 -23.86 21.13
CA PRO A 429 9.28 -25.18 20.58
C PRO A 429 7.77 -25.40 20.31
N ASP A 430 6.90 -24.83 21.14
CA ASP A 430 5.44 -24.93 21.07
C ASP A 430 4.77 -23.88 20.17
N GLY A 431 5.51 -22.85 19.73
CA GLY A 431 5.02 -21.84 18.79
C GLY A 431 5.77 -20.52 18.90
N PRO A 432 5.51 -19.56 17.98
CA PRO A 432 6.00 -18.21 18.13
C PRO A 432 5.29 -17.49 19.29
N GLU A 433 6.04 -16.82 20.17
CA GLU A 433 5.51 -15.96 21.23
C GLU A 433 5.86 -14.51 20.93
N ALA A 434 4.88 -13.61 21.03
CA ALA A 434 5.07 -12.18 20.86
C ALA A 434 4.96 -11.40 22.17
N THR A 435 5.92 -10.50 22.41
CA THR A 435 5.89 -9.49 23.47
C THR A 435 5.82 -8.11 22.83
N TRP A 436 4.89 -7.27 23.30
CA TRP A 436 4.64 -5.94 22.75
C TRP A 436 4.94 -4.83 23.76
N TRP A 437 5.63 -3.80 23.30
CA TRP A 437 5.79 -2.54 24.00
C TRP A 437 5.16 -1.44 23.15
N ILE A 438 4.01 -0.93 23.60
CA ILE A 438 3.28 0.14 22.93
C ILE A 438 3.80 1.48 23.46
N ASP A 439 4.05 2.40 22.53
CA ASP A 439 4.56 3.74 22.72
C ASP A 439 5.83 3.78 23.58
N PRO A 440 6.89 2.99 23.24
CA PRO A 440 8.07 2.81 24.09
C PRO A 440 8.79 4.13 24.41
N ILE A 441 8.62 5.15 23.56
CA ILE A 441 9.12 6.51 23.78
C ILE A 441 8.04 7.59 23.57
N GLY A 442 6.75 7.26 23.74
CA GLY A 442 5.65 8.22 23.56
C GLY A 442 5.11 8.27 22.13
N ALA A 443 4.83 9.47 21.61
CA ALA A 443 4.06 9.70 20.38
C ALA A 443 4.87 9.47 19.08
N GLN A 444 5.61 8.35 19.03
CA GLN A 444 6.60 8.05 18.00
C GLN A 444 6.31 6.69 17.34
N SER A 445 6.09 6.69 16.03
CA SER A 445 6.02 5.46 15.23
C SER A 445 7.38 4.85 15.08
N VAL A 446 7.50 3.53 15.26
CA VAL A 446 8.76 2.81 15.09
C VAL A 446 8.81 2.26 13.66
N HIS A 447 9.70 2.80 12.83
CA HIS A 447 9.74 2.49 11.40
C HIS A 447 10.67 1.34 11.04
N SER A 448 11.87 1.32 11.60
CA SER A 448 12.93 0.38 11.25
C SER A 448 13.87 0.22 12.42
N CYS A 449 14.47 -0.96 12.56
CA CYS A 449 15.38 -1.29 13.63
C CYS A 449 16.62 -1.99 13.07
N THR A 450 17.79 -1.75 13.66
CA THR A 450 19.03 -2.48 13.36
C THR A 450 19.69 -2.96 14.64
N ALA A 451 20.31 -4.14 14.61
CA ALA A 451 21.06 -4.68 15.74
C ALA A 451 22.35 -3.89 16.01
N ILE A 452 22.67 -3.69 17.29
CA ILE A 452 23.92 -3.14 17.83
C ILE A 452 24.54 -4.20 18.78
N PRO A 453 25.26 -5.20 18.23
CA PRO A 453 25.71 -6.35 19.00
C PRO A 453 26.64 -6.03 20.17
N GLU A 454 27.44 -4.96 20.06
CA GLU A 454 28.44 -4.57 21.05
C GLU A 454 27.86 -4.31 22.45
N ILE A 455 26.59 -3.92 22.50
CA ILE A 455 25.86 -3.59 23.74
C ILE A 455 24.57 -4.40 23.89
N ASN A 456 24.41 -5.48 23.11
CA ASN A 456 23.21 -6.31 23.07
C ASN A 456 21.90 -5.49 22.92
N ALA A 457 21.90 -4.52 21.98
CA ALA A 457 20.78 -3.60 21.80
C ALA A 457 20.27 -3.55 20.36
N LEU A 458 19.09 -2.98 20.17
CA LEU A 458 18.62 -2.48 18.87
C LEU A 458 18.72 -0.96 18.86
N LEU A 459 19.04 -0.39 17.70
CA LEU A 459 18.72 0.99 17.40
C LEU A 459 17.41 1.03 16.63
N CYS A 460 16.44 1.77 17.15
CA CYS A 460 15.10 1.91 16.58
C CYS A 460 14.93 3.33 16.02
N ALA A 461 14.65 3.45 14.73
CA ALA A 461 14.38 4.73 14.05
C ALA A 461 12.88 5.05 14.09
N THR A 462 12.53 6.30 14.43
CA THR A 462 11.13 6.70 14.65
C THR A 462 10.66 7.89 13.85
N SER A 463 9.36 8.15 13.91
CA SER A 463 8.68 9.29 13.30
C SER A 463 7.66 9.88 14.27
N CYS A 464 7.62 11.22 14.38
CA CYS A 464 6.53 11.90 15.08
C CYS A 464 5.20 11.88 14.31
N VAL A 465 5.25 11.49 13.04
CA VAL A 465 4.06 11.23 12.21
C VAL A 465 3.62 9.78 12.43
N GLY A 466 2.34 9.60 12.78
CA GLY A 466 1.73 8.31 13.03
C GLY A 466 1.00 7.70 11.84
N GLY A 467 -0.11 7.01 12.13
CA GLY A 467 -0.96 6.42 11.10
C GLY A 467 -1.52 7.48 10.16
N SER A 468 -1.86 7.10 8.92
CA SER A 468 -2.36 8.07 7.93
C SER A 468 -3.46 8.96 8.51
N SER A 469 -3.38 10.26 8.25
CA SER A 469 -4.26 11.30 8.82
C SER A 469 -4.01 11.68 10.28
N SER A 470 -3.00 11.13 10.96
CA SER A 470 -2.57 11.59 12.28
C SER A 470 -2.11 13.05 12.24
N ILE A 471 -2.26 13.74 13.36
CA ILE A 471 -1.67 15.05 13.60
C ILE A 471 -0.52 14.86 14.60
N PRO A 472 0.74 15.10 14.22
CA PRO A 472 1.87 15.01 15.14
C PRO A 472 1.67 15.88 16.37
N THR A 473 1.94 15.32 17.55
CA THR A 473 1.93 16.06 18.84
C THR A 473 3.34 16.47 19.27
N GLU A 474 4.36 15.93 18.62
CA GLU A 474 5.77 16.21 18.83
C GLU A 474 6.37 16.78 17.53
N PRO A 475 7.33 17.72 17.61
CA PRO A 475 7.88 18.38 16.43
C PRO A 475 8.90 17.52 15.67
N GLU A 476 9.51 16.55 16.33
CA GLU A 476 10.68 15.80 15.83
C GLU A 476 10.52 14.30 16.05
N GLY A 477 11.10 13.52 15.15
CA GLY A 477 11.33 12.10 15.34
C GLY A 477 12.61 11.87 16.14
N HIS A 478 12.81 10.64 16.60
CA HIS A 478 13.98 10.27 17.39
C HIS A 478 14.60 8.96 16.88
N VAL A 479 15.76 8.63 17.42
CA VAL A 479 16.21 7.24 17.51
C VAL A 479 16.30 6.85 18.97
N PHE A 480 16.08 5.58 19.29
CA PHE A 480 16.30 5.08 20.64
C PHE A 480 17.05 3.76 20.65
N LEU A 481 17.82 3.53 21.72
CA LEU A 481 18.48 2.26 21.98
C LEU A 481 17.61 1.40 22.88
N TRP A 482 17.34 0.17 22.44
CA TRP A 482 16.58 -0.83 23.16
C TRP A 482 17.51 -1.95 23.63
N ASP A 483 17.71 -2.08 24.94
CA ASP A 483 18.49 -3.18 25.52
C ASP A 483 17.67 -4.47 25.48
N CYS A 484 18.17 -5.48 24.75
CA CYS A 484 17.47 -6.75 24.55
C CYS A 484 17.48 -7.63 25.82
N THR A 485 18.40 -7.38 26.75
CA THR A 485 18.51 -8.08 28.04
C THR A 485 17.49 -7.56 29.04
N THR A 486 17.42 -6.23 29.19
CA THR A 486 16.56 -5.60 30.20
C THR A 486 15.19 -5.22 29.66
N GLU A 487 15.00 -5.30 28.35
CA GLU A 487 13.77 -4.95 27.63
C GLU A 487 13.33 -3.51 27.93
N ARG A 488 14.29 -2.59 27.83
CA ARG A 488 14.09 -1.17 28.16
C ARG A 488 14.81 -0.26 27.19
N VAL A 489 14.24 0.92 27.01
CA VAL A 489 14.91 2.04 26.36
C VAL A 489 16.05 2.53 27.28
N THR A 490 17.27 2.59 26.74
CA THR A 490 18.46 3.04 27.49
C THR A 490 18.96 4.41 27.06
N ALA A 491 18.64 4.84 25.84
CA ALA A 491 18.95 6.16 25.32
C ALA A 491 17.92 6.58 24.27
N ILE A 492 17.72 7.89 24.13
CA ILE A 492 16.95 8.54 23.08
C ILE A 492 17.80 9.69 22.55
N ASP A 493 17.92 9.80 21.23
CA ASP A 493 18.81 10.76 20.56
C ASP A 493 18.15 11.36 19.31
N GLU A 494 18.72 12.47 18.85
CA GLU A 494 18.35 13.19 17.63
C GLU A 494 19.59 13.30 16.71
N PRO A 495 19.91 12.25 15.92
CA PRO A 495 21.08 12.26 15.02
C PRO A 495 21.12 13.43 14.04
N LEU A 496 19.95 13.97 13.67
CA LEU A 496 19.79 15.21 12.94
C LEU A 496 18.67 16.04 13.58
N PRO A 497 19.00 17.04 14.44
CA PRO A 497 18.01 17.90 15.07
C PRO A 497 17.07 18.55 14.05
N GLY A 498 15.78 18.59 14.35
CA GLY A 498 14.72 19.08 13.45
C GLY A 498 14.20 18.05 12.46
N ALA A 499 14.73 16.82 12.43
CA ALA A 499 14.16 15.74 11.63
C ALA A 499 12.84 15.25 12.24
N GLN A 500 11.78 15.15 11.43
CA GLN A 500 10.47 14.64 11.85
C GLN A 500 10.37 13.11 11.77
N THR A 501 11.20 12.51 10.93
CA THR A 501 11.19 11.07 10.66
C THR A 501 12.60 10.58 10.38
N TYR A 502 12.97 9.48 11.02
CA TYR A 502 14.06 8.59 10.61
C TYR A 502 13.42 7.33 10.00
N SER A 503 13.47 7.20 8.67
CA SER A 503 12.68 6.21 7.93
C SER A 503 13.26 4.80 7.91
N VAL A 504 14.58 4.67 8.04
CA VAL A 504 15.33 3.39 8.00
C VAL A 504 16.62 3.55 8.79
N ALA A 505 17.13 2.46 9.37
CA ALA A 505 18.43 2.37 10.02
C ALA A 505 19.21 1.15 9.49
N VAL A 506 20.43 1.35 8.98
CA VAL A 506 21.29 0.28 8.49
C VAL A 506 22.67 0.37 9.14
N ARG A 507 23.08 -0.68 9.86
CA ARG A 507 24.42 -0.75 10.46
C ARG A 507 25.45 -1.19 9.42
N ALA A 508 26.47 -0.37 9.19
CA ALA A 508 27.64 -0.73 8.40
C ALA A 508 28.55 -1.72 9.15
N GLU A 509 29.46 -2.38 8.45
CA GLU A 509 30.46 -3.28 9.06
C GLU A 509 31.38 -2.55 10.06
N THR A 510 31.58 -1.24 9.85
CA THR A 510 32.35 -0.37 10.76
C THR A 510 31.66 -0.11 12.11
N GLY A 511 30.38 -0.51 12.27
CA GLY A 511 29.55 -0.22 13.43
C GLY A 511 28.79 1.10 13.37
N VAL A 512 29.09 1.95 12.38
CA VAL A 512 28.34 3.18 12.11
C VAL A 512 26.96 2.85 11.56
N VAL A 513 25.93 3.54 12.03
CA VAL A 513 24.55 3.37 11.54
C VAL A 513 24.21 4.49 10.58
N TYR A 514 23.65 4.12 9.42
CA TYR A 514 23.16 5.04 8.41
C TYR A 514 21.65 5.15 8.51
N LEU A 515 21.17 6.38 8.67
CA LEU A 515 19.77 6.74 8.82
C LEU A 515 19.32 7.58 7.64
N LEU A 516 18.07 7.41 7.19
CA LEU A 516 17.42 8.40 6.33
C LEU A 516 16.52 9.32 7.15
N ALA A 517 16.94 10.56 7.30
CA ALA A 517 16.25 11.57 8.10
C ALA A 517 15.50 12.55 7.19
N ARG A 518 14.22 12.78 7.46
CA ARG A 518 13.39 13.78 6.79
C ARG A 518 13.09 14.92 7.75
N GLY A 519 13.52 16.12 7.39
CA GLY A 519 13.22 17.35 8.11
C GLY A 519 12.84 18.50 7.17
N PRO A 520 12.78 19.74 7.69
CA PRO A 520 12.45 20.93 6.91
C PRO A 520 13.34 21.17 5.67
N ALA A 521 14.60 20.75 5.74
CA ALA A 521 15.56 20.84 4.62
C ALA A 521 15.42 19.72 3.57
N GLY A 522 14.42 18.84 3.72
CA GLY A 522 14.20 17.66 2.89
C GLY A 522 14.81 16.39 3.47
N LEU A 523 15.01 15.40 2.60
CA LEU A 523 15.62 14.11 2.95
C LEU A 523 17.15 14.25 3.02
N ARG A 524 17.77 13.67 4.03
CA ARG A 524 19.23 13.54 4.21
C ARG A 524 19.56 12.13 4.66
N TYR A 525 20.76 11.64 4.34
CA TYR A 525 21.31 10.48 5.02
C TYR A 525 22.27 10.95 6.12
N VAL A 526 22.29 10.21 7.22
CA VAL A 526 23.07 10.55 8.43
C VAL A 526 23.89 9.33 8.80
N ALA A 527 25.21 9.50 8.91
CA ALA A 527 26.10 8.50 9.50
C ALA A 527 26.28 8.81 10.99
N TRP A 528 25.88 7.88 11.85
CA TRP A 528 25.82 8.08 13.29
C TRP A 528 26.54 6.95 14.04
N ASP A 529 27.39 7.28 15.00
CA ASP A 529 28.08 6.33 15.87
C ASP A 529 27.17 5.99 17.06
N PRO A 530 26.60 4.78 17.16
CA PRO A 530 25.64 4.45 18.20
C PRO A 530 26.26 4.25 19.58
N LEU A 531 27.57 4.03 19.67
CA LEU A 531 28.26 3.83 20.94
C LEU A 531 28.74 5.16 21.52
N LYS A 532 29.23 6.06 20.67
CA LYS A 532 29.59 7.43 21.07
C LYS A 532 28.41 8.38 21.11
N ARG A 533 27.32 8.02 20.42
CA ARG A 533 26.11 8.83 20.22
C ARG A 533 26.42 10.16 19.52
N GLU A 534 27.24 10.07 18.47
CA GLU A 534 27.75 11.23 17.72
C GLU A 534 27.43 11.13 16.22
N THR A 535 27.00 12.24 15.63
CA THR A 535 26.83 12.36 14.18
C THR A 535 28.17 12.56 13.51
N LEU A 536 28.55 11.63 12.64
CA LEU A 536 29.82 11.64 11.92
C LEU A 536 29.71 12.34 10.56
N HIS A 537 28.57 12.18 9.88
CA HIS A 537 28.34 12.75 8.56
C HIS A 537 26.85 13.01 8.31
N VAL A 538 26.56 14.06 7.55
CA VAL A 538 25.23 14.35 7.00
C VAL A 538 25.39 14.70 5.53
N GLY A 539 24.69 13.99 4.65
CA GLY A 539 24.79 14.17 3.21
C GLY A 539 23.46 14.12 2.48
N GLU A 540 23.52 14.42 1.18
CA GLU A 540 22.36 14.43 0.28
C GLU A 540 22.31 13.17 -0.58
N LEU A 541 21.11 12.69 -0.87
CA LEU A 541 20.87 11.60 -1.81
C LEU A 541 20.70 12.16 -3.25
N PRO A 542 20.98 11.37 -4.29
CA PRO A 542 21.02 11.85 -5.69
C PRO A 542 19.63 12.05 -6.32
N GLY A 543 18.56 12.10 -5.54
CA GLY A 543 17.18 12.15 -6.02
C GLY A 543 16.16 12.41 -4.91
N GLY A 544 14.87 12.27 -5.24
CA GLY A 544 13.74 12.59 -4.35
C GLY A 544 13.07 11.38 -3.70
N ARG A 545 12.28 10.63 -4.46
CA ARG A 545 11.46 9.51 -3.95
C ARG A 545 12.29 8.23 -3.86
N SER A 546 12.37 7.65 -2.67
CA SER A 546 12.96 6.32 -2.43
C SER A 546 11.85 5.36 -2.00
N PRO A 547 11.70 4.18 -2.66
CA PRO A 547 10.69 3.19 -2.27
C PRO A 547 11.15 2.39 -1.04
N LEU A 548 10.21 1.84 -0.26
CA LEU A 548 10.51 0.88 0.81
C LEU A 548 11.32 -0.32 0.25
N PRO A 549 12.33 -0.84 0.98
CA PRO A 549 12.76 -0.48 2.36
C PRO A 549 13.68 0.75 2.47
N TYR A 550 13.75 1.60 1.45
CA TYR A 550 14.61 2.77 1.32
C TYR A 550 16.10 2.44 1.14
N LEU A 551 16.70 1.77 2.11
CA LEU A 551 18.06 1.21 2.07
C LEU A 551 17.99 -0.30 2.23
N HIS A 552 18.93 -1.04 1.63
CA HIS A 552 19.07 -2.46 1.86
C HIS A 552 19.49 -2.69 3.32
N LYS A 553 18.82 -3.63 4.00
CA LYS A 553 18.97 -3.92 5.44
C LYS A 553 20.39 -4.34 5.87
N SER A 554 21.27 -4.64 4.93
CA SER A 554 22.65 -5.02 5.21
C SER A 554 23.62 -4.48 4.16
N PRO A 555 24.88 -4.17 4.56
CA PRO A 555 25.96 -3.88 3.61
C PRO A 555 26.16 -5.00 2.59
N VAL A 556 26.65 -4.65 1.40
CA VAL A 556 26.83 -5.59 0.27
C VAL A 556 28.23 -5.46 -0.34
N GLY A 557 28.81 -6.59 -0.74
CA GLY A 557 30.09 -6.67 -1.44
C GLY A 557 31.30 -6.46 -0.52
N GLU A 558 32.51 -6.62 -1.06
CA GLU A 558 33.76 -6.55 -0.28
C GLU A 558 34.00 -5.18 0.39
N ARG A 559 33.39 -4.13 -0.16
CA ARG A 559 33.47 -2.76 0.37
C ARG A 559 32.40 -2.45 1.42
N GLY A 560 31.47 -3.37 1.70
CA GLY A 560 30.37 -3.15 2.62
C GLY A 560 29.48 -1.97 2.22
N LEU A 561 29.12 -1.86 0.93
CA LEU A 561 28.33 -0.75 0.43
C LEU A 561 26.88 -0.84 0.91
N ILE A 562 26.29 0.31 1.27
CA ILE A 562 24.87 0.39 1.61
C ILE A 562 24.09 0.79 0.36
N ILE A 563 23.29 -0.14 -0.15
CA ILE A 563 22.58 0.01 -1.42
C ILE A 563 21.20 0.64 -1.19
N GLY A 564 20.80 1.51 -2.10
CA GLY A 564 19.48 2.15 -2.10
C GLY A 564 18.89 2.30 -3.49
N LEU A 565 17.56 2.41 -3.57
CA LEU A 565 16.85 2.81 -4.78
C LEU A 565 16.30 4.23 -4.63
N ILE A 566 16.40 5.04 -5.67
CA ILE A 566 15.84 6.39 -5.69
C ILE A 566 15.44 6.81 -7.10
N ALA A 567 14.18 7.22 -7.27
CA ALA A 567 13.58 7.46 -8.58
C ALA A 567 13.85 6.29 -9.54
N ASP A 568 14.60 6.52 -10.62
CA ASP A 568 14.97 5.54 -11.64
C ASP A 568 16.41 4.99 -11.46
N ALA A 569 17.01 5.15 -10.28
CA ALA A 569 18.43 4.89 -10.04
C ALA A 569 18.68 3.92 -8.87
N ILE A 570 19.77 3.17 -9.01
CA ILE A 570 20.44 2.46 -7.91
C ILE A 570 21.57 3.36 -7.42
N PHE A 571 21.67 3.58 -6.12
CA PHE A 571 22.79 4.27 -5.50
C PHE A 571 23.44 3.43 -4.41
N ALA A 572 24.69 3.76 -4.09
CA ALA A 572 25.42 3.18 -2.99
C ALA A 572 26.02 4.28 -2.12
N ILE A 573 25.96 4.10 -0.81
CA ILE A 573 26.73 4.86 0.17
C ILE A 573 27.95 4.00 0.55
N ASP A 574 29.15 4.57 0.47
CA ASP A 574 30.38 3.89 0.91
C ASP A 574 30.68 4.25 2.37
N PRO A 575 30.70 3.28 3.31
CA PRO A 575 31.03 3.58 4.69
C PRO A 575 32.46 4.02 4.97
N ALA A 576 33.40 3.82 4.04
CA ALA A 576 34.81 4.20 4.19
C ALA A 576 35.02 5.72 4.20
N ASP A 577 34.22 6.46 3.43
CA ASP A 577 34.35 7.92 3.28
C ASP A 577 33.00 8.67 3.30
N HIS A 578 31.90 7.96 3.53
CA HIS A 578 30.52 8.46 3.51
C HIS A 578 30.06 8.98 2.15
N SER A 579 30.77 8.69 1.05
CA SER A 579 30.40 9.16 -0.29
C SER A 579 29.18 8.44 -0.85
N VAL A 580 28.45 9.12 -1.75
CA VAL A 580 27.32 8.56 -2.49
C VAL A 580 27.64 8.49 -3.97
N GLN A 581 27.39 7.33 -4.58
CA GLN A 581 27.53 7.13 -6.01
C GLN A 581 26.28 6.50 -6.60
N VAL A 582 25.92 6.92 -7.82
CA VAL A 582 24.88 6.23 -8.62
C VAL A 582 25.55 5.08 -9.35
N LEU A 583 25.09 3.85 -9.11
CA LEU A 583 25.61 2.65 -9.75
C LEU A 583 25.03 2.45 -11.15
N GLY A 584 23.76 2.80 -11.34
CA GLY A 584 23.12 2.77 -12.65
C GLY A 584 21.67 3.22 -12.60
N ARG A 585 21.07 3.32 -13.79
CA ARG A 585 19.68 3.78 -13.98
C ARG A 585 18.95 2.87 -14.94
N HIS A 586 17.65 2.70 -14.71
CA HIS A 586 16.78 1.96 -15.61
C HIS A 586 15.32 2.40 -15.45
N PRO A 587 14.53 2.51 -16.53
CA PRO A 587 13.13 2.95 -16.46
C PRO A 587 12.25 2.12 -15.52
N SER A 588 12.48 0.80 -15.41
CA SER A 588 11.71 -0.06 -14.48
C SER A 588 11.89 0.31 -13.00
N LEU A 589 12.96 1.03 -12.64
CA LEU A 589 13.18 1.46 -11.26
C LEU A 589 12.23 2.59 -10.85
N ALA A 590 11.68 3.36 -11.80
CA ALA A 590 10.79 4.49 -11.52
C ALA A 590 9.51 4.07 -10.78
N THR A 591 9.04 2.85 -11.02
CA THR A 591 7.89 2.22 -10.35
C THR A 591 8.30 1.08 -9.43
N ALA A 592 9.59 1.01 -9.07
CA ALA A 592 10.06 -0.01 -8.14
C ALA A 592 9.41 0.14 -6.77
N GLN A 593 9.09 -1.00 -6.19
CA GLN A 593 8.47 -1.12 -4.88
C GLN A 593 8.94 -2.44 -4.26
N GLY A 594 9.64 -2.36 -3.12
CA GLY A 594 10.28 -3.52 -2.52
C GLY A 594 11.52 -3.97 -3.28
N TYR A 595 12.62 -4.19 -2.57
CA TYR A 595 13.82 -4.78 -3.14
C TYR A 595 14.70 -5.39 -2.05
N MET A 596 15.55 -6.33 -2.47
CA MET A 596 16.65 -6.85 -1.67
C MET A 596 17.88 -7.06 -2.56
N VAL A 597 19.05 -7.16 -1.95
CA VAL A 597 20.30 -7.50 -2.63
C VAL A 597 20.86 -8.75 -1.98
N ASP A 598 21.08 -9.80 -2.78
CA ASP A 598 21.58 -11.07 -2.24
C ASP A 598 23.05 -10.99 -1.87
N SER A 599 23.56 -12.04 -1.24
CA SER A 599 24.96 -12.13 -0.83
C SER A 599 25.95 -12.11 -2.01
N ALA A 600 25.48 -12.40 -3.23
CA ALA A 600 26.27 -12.34 -4.45
C ALA A 600 26.22 -10.95 -5.13
N GLY A 601 25.59 -9.95 -4.51
CA GLY A 601 25.48 -8.61 -5.09
C GLY A 601 24.45 -8.50 -6.22
N THR A 602 23.48 -9.41 -6.29
CA THR A 602 22.35 -9.34 -7.22
C THR A 602 21.17 -8.63 -6.57
N LEU A 603 20.77 -7.50 -7.16
CA LEU A 603 19.55 -6.78 -6.81
C LEU A 603 18.34 -7.51 -7.38
N TYR A 604 17.35 -7.83 -6.54
CA TYR A 604 16.00 -8.24 -6.92
C TYR A 604 15.00 -7.17 -6.48
N TYR A 605 14.12 -6.76 -7.38
CA TYR A 605 13.15 -5.71 -7.07
C TYR A 605 11.82 -5.93 -7.79
N GLY A 606 10.74 -5.57 -7.11
CA GLY A 606 9.42 -5.48 -7.70
C GLY A 606 9.31 -4.16 -8.46
N SER A 607 8.74 -4.19 -9.66
CA SER A 607 8.36 -2.99 -10.39
C SER A 607 6.97 -3.20 -10.94
N SER A 608 6.00 -2.45 -10.40
CA SER A 608 4.59 -2.69 -10.66
C SER A 608 4.22 -4.14 -10.27
N GLY A 609 3.75 -4.97 -11.21
CA GLY A 609 3.48 -6.40 -10.99
C GLY A 609 4.59 -7.35 -11.47
N VAL A 610 5.79 -6.84 -11.77
CA VAL A 610 6.86 -7.60 -12.44
C VAL A 610 8.09 -7.68 -11.53
N LEU A 611 8.64 -8.89 -11.37
CA LEU A 611 9.93 -9.10 -10.71
C LEU A 611 11.08 -8.87 -11.70
N TRP A 612 12.11 -8.17 -11.25
CA TRP A 612 13.32 -7.88 -12.01
C TRP A 612 14.56 -8.28 -11.22
N ARG A 613 15.67 -8.53 -11.94
CA ARG A 613 17.00 -8.65 -11.33
C ARG A 613 18.06 -7.81 -12.04
N CYS A 614 19.12 -7.47 -11.33
CA CYS A 614 20.31 -6.81 -11.85
C CYS A 614 21.53 -7.22 -11.02
N ASN A 615 22.56 -7.79 -11.65
CA ASN A 615 23.84 -8.02 -10.97
C ASN A 615 24.57 -6.66 -10.84
N LEU A 616 24.95 -6.27 -9.63
CA LEU A 616 25.56 -4.97 -9.35
C LEU A 616 27.08 -4.94 -9.56
N GLY A 617 27.72 -6.11 -9.78
CA GLY A 617 29.17 -6.20 -9.99
C GLY A 617 29.99 -5.67 -8.80
N LEU A 618 29.56 -6.02 -7.58
CA LEU A 618 30.17 -5.55 -6.31
C LEU A 618 31.22 -6.52 -5.74
N GLU A 619 31.79 -7.36 -6.61
CA GLU A 619 32.96 -8.20 -6.28
C GLU A 619 34.18 -7.35 -5.95
#